data_AF-A0A833JDT5-F1
#
_entry.id   AF-A0A833JDT5-F1
#
_cell.length_a   1.000
_cell.length_b   1.000
_cell.length_c   1.000
_cell.angle_alpha   90.00
_cell.angle_beta   90.00
_cell.angle_gamma   90.00
#
_symmetry.space_group_name_H-M   'P 1'
#
loop_
_entity.id
_entity.type
_entity.pdbx_description
1 polymer ?
#
loop_
_entity_poly.entity_id
_entity_poly.type
_entity_poly.pdbx_seq_one_letter_code
_entity_poly.pdbx_strand_id
1 'polypeptide(L)'
;MKKYCHTKNSLQIDLKLENDNFKSIELDLANQVKESINFLAAIASQQNGFPHIREYHNEFLDKYGVDREVSIQELLDENIGLGALAGYKYPQSYRKIQKNVKKNEKILNIFLDKIMEC
;
A
#
# COMPACT_ATOMS: atom_id res chain seq x y z
N MET A 1 -5.38 -35.61 -10.78
CA MET A 1 -6.16 -34.50 -10.18
C MET A 1 -7.67 -34.65 -10.39
N LYS A 2 -8.22 -34.72 -11.61
CA LYS A 2 -9.69 -34.84 -11.84
C LYS A 2 -10.38 -36.03 -11.14
N LYS A 3 -9.65 -37.13 -10.92
CA LYS A 3 -10.12 -38.30 -10.13
C LYS A 3 -10.29 -38.00 -8.62
N TYR A 4 -9.59 -36.99 -8.09
CA TYR A 4 -9.52 -36.68 -6.65
C TYR A 4 -10.21 -35.35 -6.29
N CYS A 5 -10.22 -34.39 -7.21
CA CYS A 5 -10.80 -33.07 -7.00
C CYS A 5 -11.16 -32.44 -8.35
N HIS A 6 -12.36 -31.86 -8.43
CA HIS A 6 -12.74 -31.02 -9.56
C HIS A 6 -12.25 -29.59 -9.31
N THR A 7 -11.21 -29.17 -10.04
CA THR A 7 -10.67 -27.81 -10.03
C THR A 7 -10.44 -27.33 -11.47
N LYS A 8 -10.61 -26.03 -11.70
CA LYS A 8 -10.34 -25.42 -13.01
C LYS A 8 -8.87 -25.50 -13.39
N ASN A 9 -8.00 -25.19 -12.43
CA ASN A 9 -6.54 -25.22 -12.59
C ASN A 9 -5.95 -26.10 -11.50
N SER A 10 -5.33 -27.21 -11.90
CA SER A 10 -4.82 -28.22 -10.96
C SER A 10 -3.34 -28.07 -10.67
N LEU A 11 -2.64 -27.22 -11.41
CA LEU A 11 -1.20 -27.07 -11.33
C LEU A 11 -0.84 -25.63 -11.72
N GLN A 12 0.00 -25.01 -10.91
CA GLN A 12 0.75 -23.81 -11.29
C GLN A 12 2.20 -24.24 -11.46
N ILE A 13 2.83 -23.84 -12.55
CA ILE A 13 4.23 -24.12 -12.82
C ILE A 13 4.94 -22.78 -13.03
N ASP A 14 5.80 -22.43 -12.09
CA ASP A 14 6.70 -21.30 -12.22
C ASP A 14 8.08 -21.85 -12.60
N LEU A 15 8.58 -21.51 -13.79
CA LEU A 15 9.88 -21.95 -14.27
C LEU A 15 10.92 -20.85 -14.04
N LYS A 16 12.00 -21.20 -13.36
CA LYS A 16 13.19 -20.35 -13.28
C LYS A 16 14.04 -20.62 -14.51
N LEU A 17 14.48 -19.57 -15.19
CA LEU A 17 15.52 -19.67 -16.20
C LEU A 17 16.87 -19.81 -15.50
N GLU A 18 17.54 -20.94 -15.68
CA GLU A 18 18.96 -21.08 -15.36
C GLU A 18 19.76 -20.54 -16.53
N ASN A 19 20.00 -19.23 -16.50
CA ASN A 19 20.87 -18.58 -17.47
C ASN A 19 21.80 -17.65 -16.71
N ASP A 20 23.04 -18.09 -16.51
CA ASP A 20 24.07 -17.28 -15.84
C ASP A 20 24.55 -16.11 -16.73
N ASN A 21 24.08 -16.04 -17.99
CA ASN A 21 24.26 -14.91 -18.88
C ASN A 21 23.30 -13.75 -18.54
N PHE A 22 23.13 -13.41 -17.27
CA PHE A 22 22.51 -12.14 -16.92
C PHE A 22 23.36 -11.03 -17.54
N LYS A 23 22.81 -10.38 -18.56
CA LYS A 23 23.46 -9.20 -19.15
C LYS A 23 23.71 -8.20 -18.04
N SER A 24 24.96 -7.80 -17.87
CA SER A 24 25.33 -6.69 -16.99
C SER A 24 24.47 -5.49 -17.35
N ILE A 25 23.80 -4.92 -16.36
CA ILE A 25 23.10 -3.65 -16.52
C ILE A 25 24.17 -2.56 -16.59
N GLU A 26 24.04 -1.66 -17.56
CA GLU A 26 24.91 -0.49 -17.64
C GLU A 26 24.71 0.39 -16.40
N LEU A 27 25.82 0.90 -15.85
CA LEU A 27 25.80 1.69 -14.63
C LEU A 27 24.88 2.92 -14.75
N ASP A 28 24.83 3.53 -15.93
CA ASP A 28 23.98 4.70 -16.20
C ASP A 28 22.50 4.36 -16.11
N LEU A 29 22.09 3.20 -16.65
CA LEU A 29 20.71 2.72 -16.51
C LEU A 29 20.37 2.44 -15.03
N ALA A 30 21.30 1.84 -14.29
CA ALA A 30 21.10 1.60 -12.86
C ALA A 30 20.95 2.93 -12.08
N ASN A 31 21.74 3.95 -12.44
CA ASN A 31 21.66 5.29 -11.86
C ASN A 31 20.33 5.97 -12.18
N GLN A 32 19.86 5.89 -13.43
CA GLN A 32 18.56 6.46 -13.82
C GLN A 32 17.39 5.80 -13.07
N VAL A 33 17.43 4.48 -12.89
CA VAL A 33 16.41 3.76 -12.09
C VAL A 33 16.45 4.22 -10.64
N LYS A 34 17.65 4.37 -10.07
CA LYS A 34 17.83 4.88 -8.70
C LYS A 34 17.28 6.29 -8.53
N GLU A 35 17.60 7.20 -9.45
CA GLU A 35 17.10 8.57 -9.45
C GLU A 35 15.57 8.61 -9.59
N SER A 36 15.00 7.76 -10.46
CA SER A 36 13.56 7.63 -10.63
C SER A 36 12.88 7.16 -9.34
N ILE A 37 13.44 6.16 -8.64
CA ILE A 37 12.92 5.69 -7.36
C ILE A 37 13.00 6.80 -6.30
N ASN A 38 14.12 7.52 -6.24
CA ASN A 38 14.28 8.64 -5.31
C ASN A 38 13.27 9.76 -5.58
N PHE A 39 13.03 10.07 -6.86
CA PHE A 39 12.03 11.04 -7.26
C PHE A 39 10.63 10.57 -6.84
N LEU A 40 10.25 9.33 -7.18
CA LEU A 40 8.95 8.74 -6.79
C LEU A 40 8.75 8.75 -5.28
N ALA A 41 9.79 8.44 -4.50
CA ALA A 41 9.75 8.49 -3.06
C ALA A 41 9.62 9.92 -2.52
N ALA A 42 10.31 10.89 -3.11
CA ALA A 42 10.25 12.30 -2.73
C ALA A 42 8.87 12.92 -2.99
N ILE A 43 8.19 12.51 -4.06
CA ILE A 43 6.83 12.96 -4.39
C ILE A 43 5.74 12.11 -3.75
N ALA A 44 6.06 10.95 -3.18
CA ALA A 44 5.09 10.20 -2.41
C ALA A 44 4.65 11.07 -1.21
N SER A 45 3.38 10.99 -0.82
CA SER A 45 2.86 11.74 0.33
C SER A 45 3.75 11.53 1.55
N GLN A 46 4.35 12.59 2.09
CA GLN A 46 5.18 12.53 3.30
C GLN A 46 4.39 12.16 4.58
N GLN A 47 3.07 12.06 4.50
CA GLN A 47 2.28 11.57 5.63
C GLN A 47 2.35 10.05 5.71
N ASN A 48 2.69 9.54 6.89
CA ASN A 48 2.70 8.11 7.17
C ASN A 48 1.30 7.51 6.97
N GLY A 49 1.25 6.44 6.17
CA GLY A 49 0.05 5.66 5.92
C GLY A 49 -1.01 6.34 5.05
N PHE A 50 -2.07 5.60 4.74
CA PHE A 50 -3.22 6.13 4.01
C PHE A 50 -4.11 7.00 4.94
N PRO A 51 -4.79 8.03 4.43
CA PRO A 51 -5.66 8.90 5.24
C PRO A 51 -6.68 8.15 6.09
N HIS A 52 -7.35 7.14 5.51
CA HIS A 52 -8.35 6.33 6.21
C HIS A 52 -7.76 5.48 7.35
N ILE A 53 -6.47 5.13 7.27
CA ILE A 53 -5.78 4.43 8.37
C ILE A 53 -5.48 5.40 9.51
N ARG A 54 -5.10 6.64 9.20
CA ARG A 54 -4.87 7.67 10.24
C ARG A 54 -6.15 8.01 11.00
N GLU A 55 -7.26 8.15 10.28
CA GLU A 55 -8.58 8.35 10.90
C GLU A 55 -8.91 7.18 11.84
N TYR A 56 -8.74 5.94 11.37
CA TYR A 56 -8.99 4.75 12.18
C TYR A 56 -8.04 4.62 13.38
N HIS A 57 -6.77 5.03 13.24
CA HIS A 57 -5.81 5.09 14.34
C HIS A 57 -6.25 6.09 15.42
N ASN A 58 -6.76 7.26 15.04
CA ASN A 58 -7.26 8.22 16.03
C ASN A 58 -8.46 7.65 16.79
N GLU A 59 -9.39 7.01 16.09
CA GLU A 59 -10.52 6.32 16.74
C GLU A 59 -10.06 5.18 17.66
N PHE A 60 -8.99 4.47 17.28
CA PHE A 60 -8.38 3.45 18.12
C PHE A 60 -7.86 4.05 19.42
N LEU A 61 -7.11 5.15 19.34
CA LEU A 61 -6.60 5.85 20.52
C LEU A 61 -7.73 6.42 21.38
N ASP A 62 -8.77 6.98 20.75
CA ASP A 62 -9.92 7.54 21.46
C ASP A 62 -10.68 6.46 22.26
N LYS A 63 -10.81 5.24 21.72
CA LYS A 63 -11.54 4.14 22.37
C LYS A 63 -10.68 3.34 23.36
N TYR A 64 -9.43 3.07 23.03
CA TYR A 64 -8.59 2.10 23.75
C TYR A 64 -7.39 2.71 24.47
N GLY A 65 -7.01 3.94 24.16
CA GLY A 65 -5.80 4.58 24.69
C GLY A 65 -4.51 4.03 24.08
N VAL A 66 -3.37 4.38 24.68
CA VAL A 66 -2.03 4.01 24.20
C VAL A 66 -1.44 2.78 24.92
N ASP A 67 -1.97 2.43 26.09
CA ASP A 67 -1.39 1.42 26.99
C ASP A 67 -2.12 0.08 26.96
N ARG A 68 -2.93 -0.17 25.92
CA ARG A 68 -3.72 -1.39 25.80
C ARG A 68 -3.49 -2.08 24.46
N GLU A 69 -3.17 -3.35 24.54
CA GLU A 69 -3.24 -4.25 23.39
C GLU A 69 -4.68 -4.75 23.22
N VAL A 70 -5.17 -4.73 21.97
CA VAL A 70 -6.51 -5.18 21.60
C VAL A 70 -6.38 -6.28 20.55
N SER A 71 -7.10 -7.38 20.73
CA SER A 71 -7.13 -8.45 19.74
C SER A 71 -7.66 -7.92 18.41
N ILE A 72 -7.04 -8.32 17.29
CA ILE A 72 -7.51 -7.94 15.94
C ILE A 72 -8.95 -8.39 15.71
N GLN A 73 -9.36 -9.51 16.31
CA GLN A 73 -10.75 -9.99 16.21
C GLN A 73 -11.72 -9.06 16.93
N GLU A 74 -11.38 -8.60 18.13
CA GLU A 74 -12.17 -7.61 18.88
C GLU A 74 -12.20 -6.29 18.12
N LEU A 75 -11.05 -5.79 17.66
CA LEU A 75 -10.93 -4.52 16.97
C LEU A 75 -11.80 -4.45 15.71
N LEU A 76 -11.79 -5.51 14.90
CA LEU A 76 -12.54 -5.59 13.65
C LEU A 76 -14.00 -6.01 13.83
N ASP A 77 -14.43 -6.39 15.04
CA ASP A 77 -15.83 -6.67 15.34
C ASP A 77 -16.64 -5.37 15.40
N GLU A 78 -17.81 -5.35 14.77
CA GLU A 78 -18.66 -4.15 14.68
C GLU A 78 -19.44 -3.86 15.96
N ASN A 79 -19.64 -4.86 16.82
CA ASN A 79 -20.45 -4.74 18.04
C ASN A 79 -19.60 -4.37 19.24
N ILE A 80 -18.42 -4.98 19.38
CA ILE A 80 -17.52 -4.75 20.53
C ILE A 80 -16.34 -3.84 20.17
N GLY A 81 -15.95 -3.82 18.89
CA GLY A 81 -14.76 -3.16 18.36
C GLY A 81 -14.99 -1.80 17.71
N LEU A 82 -14.13 -1.47 16.76
CA LEU A 82 -14.31 -0.36 15.83
C LEU A 82 -14.88 -0.82 14.49
N GLY A 83 -15.03 -2.13 14.26
CA GLY A 83 -15.41 -2.67 12.96
C GLY A 83 -14.32 -2.49 11.90
N ALA A 84 -14.61 -2.91 10.68
CA ALA A 84 -13.68 -2.83 9.56
C ALA A 84 -13.31 -1.39 9.18
N LEU A 85 -12.08 -1.17 8.71
CA LEU A 85 -11.62 0.15 8.23
C LEU A 85 -12.31 0.55 6.91
N ALA A 86 -12.45 1.86 6.68
CA ALA A 86 -13.01 2.37 5.42
C ALA A 86 -12.26 1.81 4.19
N GLY A 87 -13.02 1.27 3.24
CA GLY A 87 -12.48 0.65 2.01
C GLY A 87 -12.22 -0.85 2.11
N TYR A 88 -12.30 -1.45 3.30
CA TYR A 88 -12.16 -2.90 3.44
C TYR A 88 -13.37 -3.62 2.85
N LYS A 89 -13.09 -4.72 2.12
CA LYS A 89 -14.11 -5.59 1.54
C LYS A 89 -14.38 -6.84 2.37
N TYR A 90 -13.44 -7.22 3.24
CA TYR A 90 -13.51 -8.43 4.04
C TYR A 90 -12.90 -8.20 5.44
N PRO A 91 -13.71 -8.06 6.50
CA PRO A 91 -15.16 -7.85 6.46
C PRO A 91 -15.53 -6.56 5.73
N GLN A 92 -16.75 -6.50 5.18
CA GLN A 92 -17.21 -5.32 4.44
C GLN A 92 -17.34 -4.15 5.40
N SER A 93 -16.61 -3.06 5.13
CA SER A 93 -16.73 -1.83 5.90
C SER A 93 -17.92 -1.01 5.45
N TYR A 94 -18.72 -0.54 6.41
CA TYR A 94 -19.75 0.48 6.20
C TYR A 94 -19.21 1.92 6.27
N ARG A 95 -17.95 2.08 6.68
CA ARG A 95 -17.27 3.39 6.74
C ARG A 95 -16.95 3.91 5.35
N LYS A 96 -17.15 5.21 5.15
CA LYS A 96 -16.83 5.91 3.90
C LYS A 96 -15.39 6.43 3.93
N ILE A 97 -14.66 6.27 2.83
CA ILE A 97 -13.35 6.89 2.68
C ILE A 97 -13.57 8.40 2.52
N GLN A 98 -13.12 9.20 3.49
CA GLN A 98 -13.11 10.64 3.36
C GLN A 98 -12.04 11.05 2.35
N LYS A 99 -12.45 11.68 1.24
CA LYS A 99 -11.52 12.20 0.23
C LYS A 99 -11.01 13.58 0.67
N ASN A 100 -10.18 13.63 1.70
CA ASN A 100 -9.39 14.84 1.99
C ASN A 100 -8.12 14.85 1.14
N VAL A 101 -8.28 15.06 -0.17
CA VAL A 101 -7.13 15.31 -1.06
C VAL A 101 -6.75 16.78 -0.92
N LYS A 102 -5.97 17.12 0.12
CA LYS A 102 -5.23 18.38 0.10
C LYS A 102 -4.18 18.26 -1.01
N LYS A 103 -4.32 19.05 -2.07
CA LYS A 103 -3.29 19.19 -3.11
C LYS A 103 -1.98 19.57 -2.40
N ASN A 104 -0.95 18.75 -2.57
CA ASN A 104 0.36 19.09 -2.05
C ASN A 104 1.05 20.01 -3.07
N GLU A 105 0.83 21.32 -2.91
CA GLU A 105 1.39 22.35 -3.80
C GLU A 105 2.91 22.26 -3.92
N LYS A 106 3.60 21.78 -2.87
CA LYS A 106 5.04 21.52 -2.89
C LYS A 106 5.43 20.43 -3.89
N ILE A 107 4.65 19.34 -3.97
CA ILE A 107 4.89 18.27 -4.96
C ILE A 107 4.61 18.79 -6.38
N LEU A 108 3.56 19.59 -6.56
CA LEU A 108 3.25 20.20 -7.86
C LEU A 108 4.42 21.07 -8.34
N ASN A 109 5.01 21.87 -7.45
CA ASN A 109 6.15 22.72 -7.78
C ASN A 109 7.39 21.87 -8.11
N ILE A 110 7.69 20.80 -7.36
CA ILE A 110 8.78 19.87 -7.69
C ILE A 110 8.61 19.27 -9.09
N PHE A 111 7.38 18.89 -9.46
CA PHE A 111 7.09 18.40 -10.81
C PHE A 111 7.30 19.46 -11.89
N LEU A 112 6.83 20.69 -11.64
CA LEU A 112 7.01 21.81 -12.57
C LEU A 112 8.48 22.16 -12.76
N ASP A 113 9.25 22.21 -11.68
CA ASP A 113 10.70 22.48 -11.72
C ASP A 113 11.41 21.40 -12.55
N LYS A 114 11.06 20.11 -12.36
CA LYS A 114 11.68 19.01 -13.11
C LYS A 114 11.32 19.00 -14.59
N ILE A 115 10.10 19.42 -14.95
CA ILE A 115 9.67 19.55 -16.35
C ILE A 115 10.38 20.73 -17.03
N MET A 116 10.66 21.81 -16.29
CA MET A 116 11.34 23.00 -16.80
C MET A 116 12.87 22.82 -16.94
N GLU A 117 13.45 21.81 -16.31
CA GLU A 117 14.86 21.41 -16.48
C GLU A 117 15.10 20.51 -17.70
N CYS A 118 14.03 20.00 -18.34
CA CYS A 118 14.07 19.23 -19.59
C CYS A 118 13.93 20.15 -20.82
#